data_AF-A0A4Q1QLY1-F1
#
_entry.id   AF-A0A4Q1QLY1-F1
#
_cell.length_a   1.000
_cell.length_b   1.000
_cell.length_c   1.000
_cell.angle_alpha   90.00
_cell.angle_beta   90.00
_cell.angle_gamma   90.00
#
_symmetry.space_group_name_H-M   'P 1'
#
loop_
_entity.id
_entity.type
_entity.pdbx_description
1 polymer ?
#
loop_
_entity_poly.entity_id
_entity_poly.type
_entity_poly.pdbx_seq_one_letter_code
_entity_poly.pdbx_strand_id
1 'polypeptide(L)'
;PQPTPETAPEPTPEPELAPEPEELPVLSALPDDVPREEAYYSAYRTYVAEKNAFPDTRQFGRYLLHSYGATGRDGGPLSEGYLRGFIRDFQLRLRTEMETEHIP
;
A
#
# COMPACT_ATOMS: atom_id res chain seq x y z
N PRO A 1 43.12 -51.16 -7.76
CA PRO A 1 42.85 -49.72 -7.54
C PRO A 1 41.56 -49.29 -8.27
N GLN A 2 40.46 -49.12 -7.52
CA GLN A 2 39.28 -48.39 -7.98
C GLN A 2 39.31 -47.00 -7.33
N PRO A 3 39.22 -45.90 -8.08
CA PRO A 3 39.04 -44.59 -7.48
C PRO A 3 37.60 -44.45 -6.94
N THR A 4 37.51 -43.87 -5.75
CA THR A 4 36.33 -43.61 -4.93
C THR A 4 35.26 -42.78 -5.63
N PRO A 5 33.96 -42.98 -5.30
CA PRO A 5 32.90 -42.09 -5.74
C PRO A 5 33.08 -40.71 -5.08
N GLU A 6 33.36 -39.71 -5.90
CA GLU A 6 33.39 -38.31 -5.50
C GLU A 6 31.94 -37.89 -5.21
N THR A 7 31.62 -37.73 -3.92
CA THR A 7 30.40 -37.09 -3.47
C THR A 7 30.44 -35.64 -3.93
N ALA A 8 29.85 -35.37 -5.09
CA ALA A 8 29.61 -34.00 -5.56
C ALA A 8 28.73 -33.29 -4.51
N PRO A 9 29.09 -32.06 -4.09
CA PRO A 9 28.29 -31.30 -3.13
C PRO A 9 26.92 -31.01 -3.72
N GLU A 10 25.87 -31.24 -2.92
CA GLU A 10 24.51 -30.77 -3.21
C GLU A 10 24.55 -29.29 -3.62
N PRO A 11 23.89 -28.89 -4.73
CA PRO A 11 23.75 -27.48 -5.04
C PRO A 11 23.02 -26.84 -3.86
N THR A 12 23.73 -25.93 -3.19
CA THR A 12 23.12 -24.98 -2.25
C THR A 12 21.87 -24.40 -2.93
N PRO A 13 20.70 -24.40 -2.28
CA PRO A 13 19.54 -23.72 -2.86
C PRO A 13 19.95 -22.28 -3.14
N GLU A 14 20.02 -21.96 -4.43
CA GLU A 14 20.13 -20.60 -4.92
C GLU A 14 19.06 -19.81 -4.18
N PRO A 15 19.40 -18.70 -3.49
CA PRO A 15 18.39 -17.93 -2.78
C PRO A 15 17.33 -17.59 -3.81
N GLU A 16 16.14 -18.16 -3.61
CA GLU A 16 14.96 -17.89 -4.40
C GLU A 16 14.85 -16.37 -4.41
N LEU A 17 15.22 -15.75 -5.54
CA LEU A 17 15.14 -14.32 -5.75
C LEU A 17 13.66 -14.02 -5.60
N ALA A 18 13.26 -13.64 -4.38
CA ALA A 18 11.96 -13.08 -4.11
C ALA A 18 11.72 -12.05 -5.21
N PRO A 19 10.60 -12.12 -5.94
CA PRO A 19 10.37 -11.24 -7.07
C PRO A 19 10.64 -9.82 -6.61
N GLU A 20 11.51 -9.11 -7.34
CA GLU A 20 11.80 -7.70 -7.07
C GLU A 20 10.44 -7.02 -6.84
N PRO A 21 10.18 -6.45 -5.64
CA PRO A 21 8.88 -5.92 -5.33
C PRO A 21 8.65 -4.80 -6.33
N GLU A 22 7.73 -5.03 -7.26
CA GLU A 22 7.33 -4.13 -8.34
C GLU A 22 7.18 -2.72 -7.78
N GLU A 23 8.23 -1.88 -7.87
CA GLU A 23 8.49 -0.72 -6.99
C GLU A 23 7.21 -0.06 -6.45
N LEU A 24 6.67 -0.63 -5.38
CA LEU A 24 5.39 -0.20 -4.88
C LEU A 24 5.67 1.09 -4.11
N PRO A 25 4.84 2.14 -4.26
CA PRO A 25 5.04 3.42 -3.58
C PRO A 25 5.39 3.23 -2.10
N VAL A 26 6.56 3.68 -1.65
CA VAL A 26 7.02 3.40 -0.27
C VAL A 26 6.26 4.29 0.71
N LEU A 27 5.71 3.70 1.78
CA LEU A 27 5.00 4.42 2.83
C LEU A 27 5.90 4.53 4.05
N SER A 28 6.67 5.61 4.10
CA SER A 28 7.71 5.80 5.12
C SER A 28 7.16 5.85 6.56
N ALA A 29 5.90 6.22 6.75
CA ALA A 29 5.28 6.38 8.08
C ALA A 29 4.32 5.27 8.48
N LEU A 30 4.11 4.26 7.64
CA LEU A 30 3.16 3.18 7.93
C LEU A 30 3.91 1.91 8.30
N PRO A 31 3.43 1.15 9.31
CA PRO A 31 4.03 -0.14 9.65
C PRO A 31 3.91 -1.09 8.46
N ASP A 32 5.02 -1.75 8.11
CA ASP A 32 5.11 -2.71 6.99
C ASP A 32 4.12 -3.88 7.13
N ASP A 33 3.67 -4.14 8.36
CA ASP A 33 2.71 -5.18 8.73
C ASP A 33 1.26 -4.87 8.29
N VAL A 34 0.93 -3.61 7.96
CA VAL A 34 -0.43 -3.22 7.60
C VAL A 34 -0.57 -3.15 6.07
N PRO A 35 -1.61 -3.78 5.48
CA PRO A 35 -1.86 -3.65 4.05
C PRO A 35 -2.07 -2.18 3.69
N ARG A 36 -1.36 -1.75 2.66
CA ARG A 36 -1.38 -0.39 2.11
C ARG A 36 -2.78 0.18 1.93
N GLU A 37 -3.70 -0.64 1.43
CA GLU A 37 -5.08 -0.24 1.24
C GLU A 37 -5.74 0.18 2.55
N GLU A 38 -5.57 -0.60 3.62
CA GLU A 38 -6.12 -0.30 4.94
C GLU A 38 -5.48 0.97 5.53
N ALA A 39 -4.17 1.14 5.31
CA ALA A 39 -3.47 2.33 5.76
C ALA A 39 -3.93 3.61 5.01
N TYR A 40 -4.16 3.51 3.70
CA TYR A 40 -4.78 4.59 2.93
C TYR A 40 -6.23 4.82 3.35
N TYR A 41 -6.99 3.76 3.63
CA TYR A 41 -8.36 3.89 4.07
C TYR A 41 -8.46 4.64 5.41
N SER A 42 -7.59 4.29 6.36
CA SER A 42 -7.45 5.01 7.63
C SER A 42 -7.15 6.50 7.40
N ALA A 43 -6.16 6.81 6.56
CA ALA A 43 -5.83 8.19 6.20
C ALA A 43 -6.99 8.93 5.52
N TYR A 44 -7.75 8.24 4.67
CA TYR A 44 -8.92 8.79 3.99
C TYR A 44 -10.03 9.14 5.00
N ARG A 45 -10.31 8.24 5.94
CA ARG A 45 -11.25 8.48 7.04
C ARG A 45 -10.82 9.67 7.91
N THR A 46 -9.54 9.75 8.26
CA THR A 46 -9.01 10.90 9.01
C THR A 46 -9.22 12.19 8.23
N TYR A 47 -8.89 12.22 6.94
CA TYR A 47 -9.11 13.42 6.11
C TYR A 47 -10.59 13.85 6.10
N VAL A 48 -11.51 12.90 5.89
CA VAL A 48 -12.95 13.18 5.87
C VAL A 48 -13.43 13.66 7.23
N ALA A 49 -12.96 13.07 8.33
CA ALA A 49 -13.30 13.50 9.68
C ALA A 49 -12.76 14.91 9.99
N GLU A 50 -11.52 15.22 9.58
CA GLU A 50 -10.88 16.52 9.82
C GLU A 50 -11.49 17.65 8.97
N LYS A 51 -11.76 17.39 7.69
CA LYS A 51 -12.27 18.41 6.75
C LYS A 51 -13.77 18.40 6.56
N ASN A 52 -14.47 17.41 7.10
CA ASN A 52 -15.88 17.15 6.86
C ASN A 52 -16.23 17.09 5.35
N ALA A 53 -15.30 16.63 4.52
CA ALA A 53 -15.42 16.62 3.07
C ALA A 53 -14.59 15.49 2.44
N PHE A 54 -15.07 14.94 1.33
CA PHE A 54 -14.38 13.89 0.59
C PHE A 54 -13.21 14.47 -0.24
N PRO A 55 -11.97 13.96 -0.07
CA PRO A 55 -10.85 14.40 -0.89
C PRO A 55 -10.98 13.89 -2.32
N ASP A 56 -10.51 14.71 -3.25
CA ASP A 56 -10.19 14.27 -4.62
C ASP A 56 -8.83 13.56 -4.67
N THR A 57 -8.50 12.85 -5.76
CA THR A 57 -7.24 12.10 -5.93
C THR A 57 -6.01 12.96 -5.69
N ARG A 58 -6.00 14.19 -6.19
CA ARG A 58 -4.87 15.12 -5.97
C ARG A 58 -4.71 15.54 -4.52
N GLN A 59 -5.83 15.82 -3.85
CA GLN A 59 -5.83 16.28 -2.45
C GLN A 59 -5.37 15.15 -1.54
N PHE A 60 -5.86 13.94 -1.79
CA PHE A 60 -5.50 12.76 -1.03
C PHE A 60 -4.03 12.37 -1.24
N GLY A 61 -3.53 12.40 -2.48
CA GLY A 61 -2.12 12.11 -2.76
C GLY A 61 -1.16 13.09 -2.07
N ARG A 62 -1.50 14.38 -2.01
CA ARG A 62 -0.74 15.35 -1.21
C ARG A 62 -0.85 15.07 0.29
N TYR A 63 -2.04 14.75 0.79
CA TYR A 63 -2.22 14.43 2.20
C TYR A 63 -1.39 13.22 2.64
N LEU A 64 -1.36 12.17 1.83
CA LEU A 64 -0.55 10.99 2.07
C LEU A 64 0.95 11.31 2.04
N LEU A 65 1.39 12.15 1.11
CA LEU A 65 2.77 12.63 1.06
C LEU A 65 3.15 13.44 2.32
N HIS A 66 2.34 14.43 2.69
CA HIS A 66 2.64 15.34 3.79
C HIS A 66 2.49 14.70 5.17
N SER A 67 1.48 13.85 5.36
CA SER A 67 1.17 13.27 6.67
C SER A 67 1.83 11.90 6.89
N TYR A 68 1.99 11.11 5.82
CA TYR A 68 2.49 9.74 5.89
C TYR A 68 3.79 9.52 5.09
N GLY A 69 4.33 10.55 4.44
CA GLY A 69 5.54 10.42 3.61
C GLY A 69 5.34 9.51 2.39
N ALA A 70 4.10 9.31 1.94
CA ALA A 70 3.78 8.43 0.82
C ALA A 70 4.18 9.06 -0.50
N THR A 71 5.15 8.46 -1.17
CA THR A 71 5.65 8.94 -2.45
C THR A 71 5.42 7.94 -3.56
N GLY A 72 5.03 8.43 -4.74
CA GLY A 72 5.07 7.65 -5.98
C GLY A 72 6.50 7.45 -6.48
N ARG A 73 6.63 6.83 -7.67
CA ARG A 73 7.92 6.47 -8.28
C ARG A 73 8.86 7.66 -8.49
N ASP A 74 8.31 8.83 -8.78
CA ASP A 74 9.07 10.06 -9.03
C ASP A 74 9.46 10.82 -7.73
N GLY A 75 9.19 10.25 -6.54
CA GLY A 75 9.38 10.94 -5.26
C GLY A 75 8.35 12.05 -4.98
N GLY A 76 7.35 12.19 -5.86
CA GLY A 76 6.22 13.10 -5.71
C GLY A 76 5.00 12.43 -5.06
N PRO A 77 3.87 13.15 -4.95
CA PRO A 77 2.61 12.56 -4.48
C PRO A 77 2.19 11.41 -5.40
N LEU A 78 1.42 10.47 -4.84
CA LEU A 78 0.89 9.33 -5.59
C LEU A 78 0.09 9.78 -6.82
N SER A 79 0.26 9.04 -7.92
CA SER A 79 -0.42 9.32 -9.17
C SER A 79 -1.93 9.27 -9.03
N GLU A 80 -2.62 10.22 -9.67
CA GLU A 80 -4.08 10.32 -9.60
C GLU A 80 -4.78 9.06 -10.10
N GLY A 81 -4.27 8.46 -11.18
CA GLY A 81 -4.81 7.21 -11.73
C GLY A 81 -4.72 6.03 -10.75
N TYR A 82 -3.64 5.97 -9.96
CA TYR A 82 -3.46 4.94 -8.93
C TYR A 82 -4.47 5.15 -7.80
N LEU A 83 -4.58 6.38 -7.29
CA LEU A 83 -5.51 6.71 -6.20
C LEU A 83 -6.99 6.64 -6.59
N ARG A 84 -7.32 6.79 -7.87
CA ARG A 84 -8.71 6.84 -8.35
C ARG A 84 -9.49 5.57 -8.00
N GLY A 85 -8.85 4.40 -8.09
CA GLY A 85 -9.47 3.12 -7.72
C GLY A 85 -9.78 3.09 -6.22
N PHE A 86 -8.77 3.39 -5.40
CA PHE A 86 -8.87 3.41 -3.94
C PHE A 86 -9.91 4.41 -3.44
N ILE A 87 -9.87 5.67 -3.89
CA ILE A 87 -10.82 6.70 -3.41
C ILE A 87 -12.25 6.31 -3.72
N ARG A 88 -12.51 5.75 -4.91
CA ARG A 88 -13.85 5.31 -5.28
C ARG A 88 -14.35 4.21 -4.35
N ASP A 89 -13.50 3.24 -4.03
CA ASP A 89 -13.83 2.16 -3.10
C ASP A 89 -14.02 2.68 -1.68
N PHE A 90 -13.08 3.49 -1.18
CA PHE A 90 -13.13 4.08 0.15
C PHE A 90 -14.36 4.96 0.38
N GLN A 91 -14.74 5.73 -0.64
CA GLN A 91 -15.95 6.56 -0.57
C GLN A 91 -17.21 5.70 -0.47
N LEU A 92 -17.28 4.59 -1.21
CA LEU A 92 -18.39 3.65 -1.14
C LEU A 92 -18.42 2.97 0.23
N ARG A 93 -17.29 2.39 0.65
CA ARG A 93 -17.13 1.72 1.95
C ARG A 93 -17.50 2.65 3.11
N LEU A 94 -16.93 3.85 3.16
CA LEU A 94 -17.21 4.82 4.21
C LEU A 94 -18.69 5.26 4.22
N ARG A 95 -19.30 5.48 3.06
CA ARG A 95 -20.73 5.78 2.98
C ARG A 95 -21.57 4.61 3.50
N THR A 96 -21.25 3.39 3.11
CA THR A 96 -21.95 2.18 3.57
C THR A 96 -21.76 1.98 5.07
N GLU A 97 -20.57 2.21 5.63
CA GLU A 97 -20.34 2.19 7.08
C GLU A 97 -21.25 3.20 7.79
N MET A 98 -21.26 4.46 7.34
CA MET A 98 -22.14 5.50 7.90
C MET A 98 -23.63 5.19 7.77
N GLU A 99 -24.05 4.53 6.69
CA GLU A 99 -25.46 4.13 6.47
C GLU A 99 -25.83 2.89 7.32
N THR A 100 -24.89 1.96 7.52
CA THR A 100 -25.09 0.74 8.31
C THR A 100 -25.15 1.03 9.80
N GLU A 101 -24.54 2.11 10.28
CA GLU A 101 -24.69 2.57 11.67
C GLU A 101 -26.05 3.27 11.94
N HIS A 102 -26.88 3.46 10.91
CA HIS A 102 -28.14 4.20 10.96
C HIS A 102 -29.39 3.30 10.77
N ILE A 103 -29.32 2.02 11.17
CA ILE A 103 -30.49 1.14 11.23
C ILE A 103 -31.23 1.37 12.56
N PRO A 104 -32.45 1.97 12.55
CA PRO A 104 -33.28 2.15 13.75
C PRO A 104 -33.95 0.84 14.22
#